data_AF-A0A672NHI5-F1
#
_entry.id   AF-A0A672NHI5-F1
#
_cell.length_a   1.000
_cell.length_b   1.000
_cell.length_c   1.000
_cell.angle_alpha   90.00
_cell.angle_beta   90.00
_cell.angle_gamma   90.00
#
_symmetry.space_group_name_H-M   'P 1'
#
loop_
_entity.id
_entity.type
_entity.pdbx_description
1 polymer ?
#
loop_
_entity_poly.entity_id
_entity_poly.type
_entity_poly.pdbx_seq_one_letter_code
_entity_poly.pdbx_strand_id
1 'polypeptide(L)'
;MAAQKPVEWVQAVITRFDEQLPVKVGVQNTHTKISTEHNKECLINISRYKFSLVISGLTNILKNVNNMVTLWHMCWSLSLLSYKLPFSLQQPKDSMRLDETMLVKQLLPEICHFIHTYREGNQYAAELRNSACGVLFSLSCSNFSAVFSRISTRLQELTVCSEDNVDVHDIELIQYINVDCCKFKRLLQETVFKFKALKKPAQLSVIYNLEKAFWNWVENYADEFTRLYQRPQADMAECAEKLFDLVDSFAESTKRKAAVWPLQIILLILCPDITQDMSRDTSDDSKDNKKLFLENLRKALTGHGGSKQLTESAAIACVKLCKASTYISWEDHSVIFLLVQSIVMDLKGLLFNPAKPFSRGAGSQSADVDLMIDCFVSCFRINPHNNQLDLNLCSHAPLRMTSSLTFKEKMSSLKFKEKTTDLDTRSHKYLLLALVKLIHADPKLMLHNPGKQGLEVHSSTADLITGLVQLVPFANMGDISQEAMEALLVLHQPEGIELWNPDAPMETFWDIR
;
A
#
# COMPACT_ATOMS: atom_id res chain seq x y z
N MET A 1 -43.89 22.04 -23.22
CA MET A 1 -42.67 21.93 -24.06
C MET A 1 -41.35 22.21 -23.31
N ALA A 2 -41.33 22.47 -22.00
CA ALA A 2 -40.07 22.81 -21.29
C ALA A 2 -39.26 21.59 -20.74
N ALA A 3 -39.79 20.36 -20.81
CA ALA A 3 -39.18 19.19 -20.18
C ALA A 3 -38.18 18.41 -21.07
N GLN A 4 -38.11 18.67 -22.39
CA GLN A 4 -37.23 17.95 -23.33
C GLN A 4 -35.80 18.53 -23.43
N LYS A 5 -35.62 19.82 -23.15
CA LYS A 5 -34.32 20.51 -23.23
C LYS A 5 -33.18 19.89 -22.40
N PRO A 6 -33.39 19.32 -21.19
CA PRO A 6 -32.29 18.78 -20.40
C PRO A 6 -31.56 17.60 -21.06
N VAL A 7 -32.27 16.75 -21.83
CA VAL A 7 -31.69 15.54 -22.43
C VAL A 7 -30.82 15.89 -23.64
N GLU A 8 -31.30 16.80 -24.48
CA GLU A 8 -30.58 17.28 -25.66
C GLU A 8 -29.27 17.98 -25.27
N TRP A 9 -29.27 18.75 -24.18
CA TRP A 9 -28.07 19.39 -23.65
C TRP A 9 -27.05 18.39 -23.11
N VAL A 10 -27.51 17.39 -22.36
CA VAL A 10 -26.64 16.30 -21.87
C VAL A 10 -26.01 15.60 -23.08
N GLN A 11 -26.80 15.26 -24.09
CA GLN A 11 -26.32 14.60 -25.30
C GLN A 11 -25.33 15.48 -26.08
N ALA A 12 -25.59 16.78 -26.22
CA ALA A 12 -24.69 17.70 -26.92
C ALA A 12 -23.33 17.81 -26.21
N VAL A 13 -23.31 17.86 -24.88
CA VAL A 13 -22.05 17.88 -24.09
C VAL A 13 -21.31 16.55 -24.24
N ILE A 14 -22.02 15.41 -24.22
CA ILE A 14 -21.43 14.08 -24.45
C ILE A 14 -20.86 13.97 -25.87
N THR A 15 -21.59 14.42 -26.89
CA THR A 15 -21.13 14.41 -28.28
C THR A 15 -19.93 15.33 -28.47
N ARG A 16 -19.93 16.54 -27.90
CA ARG A 16 -18.78 17.45 -27.94
C ARG A 16 -17.56 16.85 -27.24
N PHE A 17 -17.78 16.17 -26.12
CA PHE A 17 -16.72 15.44 -25.42
C PHE A 17 -16.16 14.31 -26.28
N ASP A 18 -17.02 13.50 -26.90
CA ASP A 18 -16.66 12.42 -27.82
C ASP A 18 -15.91 12.92 -29.06
N GLU A 19 -16.29 14.07 -29.61
CA GLU A 19 -15.62 14.73 -30.74
C GLU A 19 -14.24 15.29 -30.36
N GLN A 20 -14.08 15.75 -29.11
CA GLN A 20 -12.82 16.28 -28.60
C GLN A 20 -11.87 15.21 -28.09
N LEU A 21 -12.26 13.93 -28.18
CA LEU A 21 -11.35 12.83 -27.85
C LEU A 21 -10.10 12.92 -28.74
N PRO A 22 -8.91 12.66 -28.19
CA PRO A 22 -7.68 12.84 -28.94
C PRO A 22 -7.57 11.90 -30.14
N VAL A 23 -8.31 10.79 -30.12
CA VAL A 23 -8.40 9.85 -31.25
C VAL A 23 -9.04 10.50 -32.49
N LYS A 24 -9.88 11.53 -32.30
CA LYS A 24 -10.56 12.26 -33.38
C LYS A 24 -9.88 13.58 -33.75
N VAL A 25 -9.16 14.20 -32.80
CA VAL A 25 -8.59 15.56 -32.98
C VAL A 25 -7.06 15.54 -33.19
N GLY A 26 -6.35 14.45 -32.85
CA GLY A 26 -4.88 14.38 -32.99
C GLY A 26 -4.12 15.17 -31.91
N VAL A 27 -3.10 15.94 -32.29
CA VAL A 27 -2.25 16.70 -31.35
C VAL A 27 -3.02 17.87 -30.73
N GLN A 28 -3.18 17.82 -29.41
CA GLN A 28 -3.91 18.81 -28.62
C GLN A 28 -3.07 20.08 -28.37
N ASN A 29 -3.62 21.25 -28.68
CA ASN A 29 -3.04 22.54 -28.32
C ASN A 29 -3.57 23.03 -26.95
N THR A 30 -3.00 24.11 -26.40
CA THR A 30 -3.38 24.61 -25.06
C THR A 30 -4.87 24.95 -24.96
N HIS A 31 -5.46 25.47 -26.05
CA HIS A 31 -6.87 25.83 -26.09
C HIS A 31 -7.80 24.60 -26.10
N THR A 32 -7.44 23.54 -26.85
CA THR A 32 -8.20 22.30 -26.83
C THR A 32 -8.11 21.62 -25.47
N LYS A 33 -6.95 21.66 -24.78
CA LYS A 33 -6.82 21.15 -23.41
C LYS A 33 -7.76 21.86 -22.43
N ILE A 34 -7.81 23.19 -22.45
CA ILE A 34 -8.70 23.99 -21.57
C ILE A 34 -10.17 23.72 -21.91
N SER A 35 -10.54 23.69 -23.20
CA SER A 35 -11.92 23.35 -23.61
C SER A 35 -12.32 21.94 -23.17
N THR A 36 -11.37 21.00 -23.20
CA THR A 36 -11.63 19.62 -22.79
C THR A 36 -11.87 19.58 -21.29
N GLU A 37 -11.00 20.16 -20.46
CA GLU A 37 -11.18 20.26 -19.01
C GLU A 37 -12.51 20.91 -18.63
N HIS A 38 -12.92 21.97 -19.33
CA HIS A 38 -14.22 22.59 -19.11
C HIS A 38 -15.39 21.64 -19.43
N ASN A 39 -15.30 20.84 -20.50
CA ASN A 39 -16.29 19.82 -20.81
C ASN A 39 -16.32 18.71 -19.75
N LYS A 40 -15.15 18.33 -19.19
CA LYS A 40 -15.07 17.38 -18.07
C LYS A 40 -15.86 17.90 -16.87
N GLU A 41 -15.61 19.14 -16.47
CA GLU A 41 -16.28 19.78 -15.35
C GLU A 41 -17.79 19.93 -15.59
N CYS A 42 -18.20 20.25 -16.82
CA CYS A 42 -19.60 20.25 -17.22
C CYS A 42 -20.26 18.87 -17.04
N LEU A 43 -19.64 17.81 -17.54
CA LEU A 43 -20.17 16.44 -17.40
C LEU A 43 -20.27 16.01 -15.94
N ILE A 44 -19.29 16.37 -15.11
CA ILE A 44 -19.31 16.14 -13.66
C ILE A 44 -20.49 16.88 -13.00
N ASN A 45 -20.72 18.14 -13.35
CA ASN A 45 -21.81 18.91 -12.77
C ASN A 45 -23.18 18.40 -13.23
N ILE A 46 -23.31 17.99 -14.50
CA ILE A 46 -24.54 17.41 -15.06
C ILE A 46 -24.82 16.04 -14.46
N SER A 47 -23.80 15.21 -14.22
CA SER A 47 -23.97 13.85 -13.66
C SER A 47 -24.64 13.88 -12.28
N ARG A 48 -24.48 14.97 -11.51
CA ARG A 48 -25.19 15.19 -10.24
C ARG A 48 -26.71 15.23 -10.38
N TYR A 49 -27.24 15.56 -11.57
CA TYR A 49 -28.68 15.68 -11.81
C TYR A 49 -29.22 14.66 -12.82
N LYS A 50 -28.38 14.18 -13.74
CA LYS A 50 -28.75 13.30 -14.87
C LYS A 50 -27.76 12.15 -15.02
N PHE A 51 -27.53 11.43 -13.92
CA PHE A 51 -26.51 10.39 -13.82
C PHE A 51 -26.64 9.30 -14.91
N SER A 52 -27.79 8.64 -15.02
CA SER A 52 -28.02 7.58 -16.02
C SER A 52 -27.71 8.00 -17.45
N LEU A 53 -28.09 9.20 -17.87
CA LEU A 53 -27.83 9.70 -19.22
C LEU A 53 -26.34 9.93 -19.46
N VAL A 54 -25.65 10.57 -18.50
CA VAL A 54 -24.21 10.81 -18.60
C VAL A 54 -23.44 9.50 -18.62
N ILE A 55 -23.76 8.58 -17.70
CA ILE A 55 -23.08 7.28 -17.63
C ILE A 55 -23.36 6.43 -18.87
N SER A 56 -24.59 6.39 -19.38
CA SER A 56 -24.90 5.65 -20.60
C SER A 56 -24.14 6.19 -21.82
N GLY A 57 -24.07 7.52 -21.96
CA GLY A 57 -23.28 8.15 -23.03
C GLY A 57 -21.79 7.87 -22.89
N LEU A 58 -21.21 8.01 -21.69
CA LEU A 58 -19.81 7.67 -21.43
C LEU A 58 -19.53 6.17 -21.66
N THR A 59 -20.47 5.29 -21.30
CA THR A 59 -20.33 3.84 -21.54
C THR A 59 -20.34 3.53 -23.03
N ASN A 60 -21.16 4.21 -23.83
CA ASN A 60 -21.15 4.06 -25.28
C ASN A 60 -19.84 4.56 -25.89
N ILE A 61 -19.30 5.68 -25.38
CA ILE A 61 -17.96 6.16 -25.77
C ILE A 61 -16.91 5.10 -25.44
N LEU A 62 -16.92 4.54 -24.22
CA LEU A 62 -15.99 3.49 -23.80
C LEU A 62 -16.07 2.25 -24.70
N LYS A 63 -17.28 1.79 -25.04
CA LYS A 63 -17.51 0.67 -25.98
C LYS A 63 -16.94 0.96 -27.36
N ASN A 64 -17.15 2.17 -27.88
CA ASN A 64 -16.60 2.59 -29.17
C ASN A 64 -15.06 2.66 -29.15
N VAL A 65 -14.50 3.14 -28.04
CA VAL A 65 -13.05 3.24 -27.83
C VAL A 65 -12.40 1.87 -27.65
N ASN A 66 -13.07 0.90 -27.00
CA ASN A 66 -12.59 -0.47 -26.88
C ASN A 66 -12.41 -1.16 -28.25
N ASN A 67 -13.21 -0.76 -29.24
CA ASN A 67 -13.08 -1.23 -30.63
C ASN A 67 -11.93 -0.55 -31.39
N MET A 68 -11.27 0.47 -30.80
CA MET A 68 -10.16 1.20 -31.44
C MET A 68 -8.80 0.72 -30.91
N VAL A 69 -7.84 0.51 -31.82
CA VAL A 69 -6.58 -0.20 -31.57
C VAL A 69 -5.56 0.61 -30.73
N THR A 70 -5.79 1.89 -30.43
CA THR A 70 -4.78 2.79 -29.85
C THR A 70 -4.93 3.01 -28.32
N LEU A 71 -4.13 2.25 -27.56
CA LEU A 71 -4.02 2.19 -26.09
C LEU A 71 -3.90 3.54 -25.34
N TRP A 72 -3.16 4.52 -25.87
CA TRP A 72 -2.94 5.82 -25.22
C TRP A 72 -4.26 6.57 -24.95
N HIS A 73 -5.24 6.42 -25.85
CA HIS A 73 -6.46 7.22 -25.82
C HIS A 73 -7.52 6.67 -24.86
N MET A 74 -7.40 5.40 -24.46
CA MET A 74 -8.33 4.77 -23.52
C MET A 74 -8.06 5.22 -22.08
N CYS A 75 -6.79 5.50 -21.72
CA CYS A 75 -6.40 6.04 -20.40
C CYS A 75 -7.09 7.37 -20.11
N TRP A 76 -7.29 8.20 -21.14
CA TRP A 76 -7.89 9.54 -20.99
C TRP A 76 -9.41 9.48 -20.73
N SER A 77 -10.12 8.56 -21.38
CA SER A 77 -11.55 8.35 -21.15
C SER A 77 -11.82 7.79 -19.74
N LEU A 78 -10.97 6.88 -19.27
CA LEU A 78 -11.11 6.26 -17.93
C LEU A 78 -10.60 7.16 -16.79
N SER A 79 -9.58 7.98 -17.02
CA SER A 79 -9.16 8.99 -16.04
C SER A 79 -10.24 10.06 -15.78
N LEU A 80 -11.14 10.33 -16.74
CA LEU A 80 -12.33 11.16 -16.50
C LEU A 80 -13.27 10.54 -15.45
N LEU A 81 -13.50 9.23 -15.54
CA LEU A 81 -14.35 8.53 -14.58
C LEU A 81 -13.65 8.38 -13.21
N SER A 82 -12.31 8.37 -13.15
CA SER A 82 -11.56 8.20 -11.89
C SER A 82 -11.30 9.52 -11.15
N TYR A 83 -11.03 10.62 -11.88
CA TYR A 83 -10.84 11.94 -11.30
C TYR A 83 -12.15 12.74 -11.31
N LYS A 84 -12.79 12.84 -10.15
CA LYS A 84 -13.82 13.84 -9.80
C LYS A 84 -15.26 13.63 -10.28
N LEU A 85 -15.71 12.46 -10.76
CA LEU A 85 -17.15 12.18 -10.65
C LEU A 85 -17.44 11.91 -9.16
N PRO A 86 -18.15 12.80 -8.44
CA PRO A 86 -18.54 12.52 -7.07
C PRO A 86 -19.60 11.43 -7.15
N PHE A 87 -19.16 10.18 -7.09
CA PHE A 87 -20.09 9.06 -6.89
C PHE A 87 -20.81 9.19 -5.55
N SER A 88 -20.30 10.01 -4.64
CA SER A 88 -20.90 10.31 -3.35
C SER A 88 -21.26 11.80 -3.19
N LEU A 89 -22.48 12.00 -2.69
CA LEU A 89 -23.04 13.16 -1.98
C LEU A 89 -24.02 14.06 -2.76
N GLN A 90 -25.29 13.87 -2.41
CA GLN A 90 -26.52 14.62 -2.76
C GLN A 90 -27.26 14.21 -4.03
N GLN A 91 -27.93 13.05 -4.01
CA GLN A 91 -29.06 12.78 -4.91
C GLN A 91 -30.31 12.31 -4.14
N PRO A 92 -31.53 12.68 -4.59
CA PRO A 92 -32.79 12.24 -4.00
C PRO A 92 -33.02 10.73 -4.22
N LYS A 93 -33.55 10.06 -3.19
CA LYS A 93 -33.67 8.58 -3.04
C LYS A 93 -34.41 7.86 -4.19
N ASP A 94 -35.23 8.54 -4.98
CA ASP A 94 -36.06 7.92 -6.02
C ASP A 94 -35.38 7.73 -7.39
N SER A 95 -34.24 8.39 -7.66
CA SER A 95 -33.44 8.17 -8.90
C SER A 95 -32.54 6.93 -8.84
N MET A 96 -32.21 6.47 -7.63
CA MET A 96 -31.10 5.54 -7.38
C MET A 96 -31.27 4.13 -7.99
N ARG A 97 -32.50 3.62 -8.14
CA ARG A 97 -32.75 2.24 -8.61
C ARG A 97 -32.50 2.03 -10.12
N LEU A 98 -32.83 3.01 -10.95
CA LEU A 98 -32.58 2.96 -12.40
C LEU A 98 -31.09 3.10 -12.70
N ASP A 99 -30.41 3.93 -11.92
CA ASP A 99 -28.97 4.18 -12.02
C ASP A 99 -28.16 2.93 -11.61
N GLU A 100 -28.54 2.22 -10.55
CA GLU A 100 -27.88 0.98 -10.10
C GLU A 100 -28.00 -0.15 -11.15
N THR A 101 -29.14 -0.26 -11.83
CA THR A 101 -29.34 -1.26 -12.90
C THR A 101 -28.49 -0.96 -14.13
N MET A 102 -28.35 0.30 -14.52
CA MET A 102 -27.48 0.72 -15.63
C MET A 102 -26.00 0.52 -15.30
N LEU A 103 -25.59 0.82 -14.07
CA LEU A 103 -24.24 0.58 -13.59
C LEU A 103 -23.86 -0.91 -13.63
N VAL A 104 -24.74 -1.78 -13.10
CA VAL A 104 -24.51 -3.23 -13.06
C VAL A 104 -24.53 -3.86 -14.45
N LYS A 105 -25.46 -3.44 -15.32
CA LYS A 105 -25.67 -4.09 -16.63
C LYS A 105 -24.82 -3.53 -17.76
N GLN A 106 -24.36 -2.28 -17.67
CA GLN A 106 -23.63 -1.62 -18.75
C GLN A 106 -22.21 -1.24 -18.36
N LEU A 107 -22.01 -0.49 -17.28
CA LEU A 107 -20.70 0.10 -16.98
C LEU A 107 -19.72 -0.92 -16.36
N LEU A 108 -20.17 -1.68 -15.36
CA LEU A 108 -19.32 -2.61 -14.63
C LEU A 108 -18.70 -3.70 -15.54
N PRO A 109 -19.44 -4.33 -16.49
CA PRO A 109 -18.85 -5.27 -17.44
C PRO A 109 -17.72 -4.69 -18.28
N GLU A 110 -17.87 -3.44 -18.76
CA GLU A 110 -16.84 -2.77 -19.56
C GLU A 110 -15.60 -2.48 -18.73
N ILE A 111 -15.76 -1.98 -17.50
CA ILE A 111 -14.64 -1.75 -16.57
C ILE A 111 -13.90 -3.05 -16.28
N CYS A 112 -14.63 -4.13 -15.99
CA CYS A 112 -14.01 -5.44 -15.80
C CYS A 112 -13.25 -5.89 -17.04
N HIS A 113 -13.81 -5.70 -18.24
CA HIS A 113 -13.12 -6.00 -19.49
C HIS A 113 -11.80 -5.23 -19.62
N PHE A 114 -11.77 -3.93 -19.29
CA PHE A 114 -10.52 -3.16 -19.31
C PHE A 114 -9.49 -3.70 -18.29
N ILE A 115 -9.93 -4.08 -17.10
CA ILE A 115 -9.04 -4.66 -16.08
C ILE A 115 -8.48 -6.01 -16.56
N HIS A 116 -9.30 -6.83 -17.21
CA HIS A 116 -8.97 -8.20 -17.62
C HIS A 116 -8.14 -8.25 -18.91
N THR A 117 -8.42 -7.39 -19.89
CA THR A 117 -7.74 -7.40 -21.20
C THR A 117 -6.32 -6.86 -21.11
N TYR A 118 -6.07 -5.85 -20.27
CA TYR A 118 -4.80 -5.12 -20.22
C TYR A 118 -3.91 -5.53 -19.02
N ARG A 119 -3.87 -6.83 -18.69
CA ARG A 119 -3.01 -7.38 -17.62
C ARG A 119 -1.52 -7.28 -17.93
N GLU A 120 -1.16 -7.59 -19.17
CA GLU A 120 0.22 -7.67 -19.64
C GLU A 120 0.35 -6.80 -20.89
N GLY A 121 1.29 -5.85 -20.91
CA GLY A 121 1.42 -4.91 -22.01
C GLY A 121 2.46 -3.82 -21.78
N ASN A 122 2.54 -2.88 -22.72
CA ASN A 122 3.39 -1.70 -22.58
C ASN A 122 2.91 -0.78 -21.44
N GLN A 123 3.68 0.26 -21.13
CA GLN A 123 3.36 1.23 -20.07
C GLN A 123 1.93 1.81 -20.18
N TYR A 124 1.42 2.01 -21.39
CA TYR A 124 0.06 2.53 -21.62
C TYR A 124 -1.03 1.54 -21.21
N ALA A 125 -0.83 0.23 -21.42
CA ALA A 125 -1.75 -0.80 -20.93
C ALA A 125 -1.84 -0.80 -19.40
N ALA A 126 -0.71 -0.58 -18.71
CA ALA A 126 -0.69 -0.47 -17.25
C ALA A 126 -1.42 0.79 -16.75
N GLU A 127 -1.21 1.95 -17.37
CA GLU A 127 -1.93 3.19 -17.05
C GLU A 127 -3.44 3.05 -17.27
N LEU A 128 -3.83 2.31 -18.30
CA LEU A 128 -5.22 2.05 -18.65
C LEU A 128 -5.91 1.20 -17.59
N ARG A 129 -5.27 0.09 -17.23
CA ARG A 129 -5.72 -0.79 -16.16
C ARG A 129 -5.82 -0.04 -14.84
N ASN A 130 -4.81 0.77 -14.49
CA ASN A 130 -4.83 1.59 -13.28
C ASN A 130 -5.99 2.59 -13.28
N SER A 131 -6.28 3.22 -14.43
CA SER A 131 -7.43 4.12 -14.58
C SER A 131 -8.74 3.35 -14.37
N ALA A 132 -8.92 2.19 -15.00
CA ALA A 132 -10.11 1.35 -14.82
C ALA A 132 -10.29 0.89 -13.36
N CYS A 133 -9.21 0.51 -12.68
CA CYS A 133 -9.23 0.20 -11.25
C CYS A 133 -9.66 1.41 -10.41
N GLY A 134 -9.17 2.62 -10.73
CA GLY A 134 -9.59 3.85 -10.04
C GLY A 134 -11.08 4.18 -10.23
N VAL A 135 -11.63 3.89 -11.41
CA VAL A 135 -13.08 3.98 -11.65
C VAL A 135 -13.83 2.96 -10.81
N LEU A 136 -13.39 1.71 -10.78
CA LEU A 136 -14.00 0.65 -9.98
C LEU A 136 -14.01 1.00 -8.48
N PHE A 137 -12.89 1.51 -7.96
CA PHE A 137 -12.77 2.00 -6.59
C PHE A 137 -13.84 3.06 -6.32
N SER A 138 -13.89 4.10 -7.16
CA SER A 138 -14.84 5.22 -7.00
C SER A 138 -16.30 4.77 -7.09
N LEU A 139 -16.62 3.84 -8.00
CA LEU A 139 -17.96 3.27 -8.14
C LEU A 139 -18.39 2.52 -6.89
N SER A 140 -17.48 1.73 -6.31
CA SER A 140 -17.77 0.91 -5.14
C SER A 140 -17.99 1.73 -3.86
N CYS A 141 -17.59 3.01 -3.81
CA CYS A 141 -17.91 3.92 -2.71
C CYS A 141 -19.42 4.02 -2.45
N SER A 142 -20.22 4.17 -3.52
CA SER A 142 -21.68 4.34 -3.42
C SER A 142 -22.47 3.12 -3.89
N ASN A 143 -21.86 2.25 -4.69
CA ASN A 143 -22.53 1.09 -5.31
C ASN A 143 -21.87 -0.22 -4.88
N PHE A 144 -21.45 -0.32 -3.63
CA PHE A 144 -20.78 -1.51 -3.11
C PHE A 144 -21.60 -2.78 -3.34
N SER A 145 -22.92 -2.76 -3.09
CA SER A 145 -23.78 -3.94 -3.24
C SER A 145 -23.75 -4.53 -4.66
N ALA A 146 -23.74 -3.68 -5.69
CA ALA A 146 -23.64 -4.08 -7.08
C ALA A 146 -22.30 -4.78 -7.39
N VAL A 147 -21.18 -4.17 -6.99
CA VAL A 147 -19.85 -4.73 -7.24
C VAL A 147 -19.62 -6.00 -6.41
N PHE A 148 -20.03 -5.98 -5.15
CA PHE A 148 -19.99 -7.14 -4.25
C PHE A 148 -20.83 -8.30 -4.78
N SER A 149 -22.02 -8.05 -5.33
CA SER A 149 -22.85 -9.09 -5.93
C SER A 149 -22.12 -9.77 -7.09
N ARG A 150 -21.41 -9.03 -7.94
CA ARG A 150 -20.61 -9.62 -9.03
C ARG A 150 -19.51 -10.55 -8.49
N ILE A 151 -18.79 -10.11 -7.46
CA ILE A 151 -17.74 -10.90 -6.80
C ILE A 151 -18.35 -12.15 -6.14
N SER A 152 -19.45 -12.00 -5.41
CA SER A 152 -20.15 -13.08 -4.72
C SER A 152 -20.71 -14.13 -5.69
N THR A 153 -21.30 -13.69 -6.81
CA THR A 153 -21.77 -14.58 -7.88
C THR A 153 -20.61 -15.36 -8.47
N ARG A 154 -19.49 -14.69 -8.81
CA ARG A 154 -18.31 -15.42 -9.31
C ARG A 154 -17.81 -16.42 -8.28
N LEU A 155 -17.65 -16.04 -7.02
CA LEU A 155 -17.24 -16.97 -5.96
C LEU A 155 -18.18 -18.19 -5.90
N GLN A 156 -19.49 -17.99 -6.03
CA GLN A 156 -20.47 -19.07 -6.04
C GLN A 156 -20.27 -20.01 -7.25
N GLU A 157 -20.11 -19.45 -8.45
CA GLU A 157 -19.83 -20.24 -9.67
C GLU A 157 -18.56 -21.09 -9.51
N LEU A 158 -17.52 -20.53 -8.88
CA LEU A 158 -16.27 -21.24 -8.64
C LEU A 158 -16.38 -22.39 -7.63
N THR A 159 -17.38 -22.40 -6.75
CA THR A 159 -17.61 -23.53 -5.83
C THR A 159 -18.17 -24.77 -6.53
N VAL A 160 -18.85 -24.59 -7.66
CA VAL A 160 -19.47 -25.68 -8.44
C VAL A 160 -18.70 -26.00 -9.72
N CYS A 161 -17.66 -25.23 -10.05
CA CYS A 161 -16.85 -25.40 -11.25
C CYS A 161 -16.04 -26.70 -11.19
N SER A 162 -16.23 -27.57 -12.17
CA SER A 162 -15.53 -28.86 -12.29
C SER A 162 -14.23 -28.77 -13.09
N GLU A 163 -14.01 -27.70 -13.87
CA GLU A 163 -12.81 -27.52 -14.70
C GLU A 163 -11.58 -27.12 -13.89
N ASP A 164 -10.38 -27.58 -14.30
CA ASP A 164 -9.14 -27.31 -13.57
C ASP A 164 -8.51 -25.95 -13.91
N ASN A 165 -8.78 -25.41 -15.11
CA ASN A 165 -8.38 -24.07 -15.52
C ASN A 165 -9.45 -23.04 -15.15
N VAL A 166 -9.61 -22.82 -13.85
CA VAL A 166 -10.64 -21.95 -13.30
C VAL A 166 -10.36 -20.48 -13.62
N ASP A 167 -11.31 -19.79 -14.27
CA ASP A 167 -11.30 -18.35 -14.47
C ASP A 167 -11.53 -17.61 -13.14
N VAL A 168 -10.46 -17.03 -12.59
CA VAL A 168 -10.49 -16.26 -11.32
C VAL A 168 -10.44 -14.75 -11.55
N HIS A 169 -10.70 -14.26 -12.77
CA HIS A 169 -10.50 -12.84 -13.10
C HIS A 169 -11.37 -11.91 -12.24
N ASP A 170 -12.67 -12.17 -12.11
CA ASP A 170 -13.57 -11.33 -11.29
C ASP A 170 -13.24 -11.39 -9.77
N ILE A 171 -12.45 -12.37 -9.30
CA ILE A 171 -11.96 -12.41 -7.90
C ILE A 171 -10.95 -11.28 -7.65
N GLU A 172 -10.22 -10.86 -8.68
CA GLU A 172 -9.23 -9.79 -8.55
C GLU A 172 -9.86 -8.43 -8.20
N LEU A 173 -11.16 -8.26 -8.46
CA LEU A 173 -11.89 -7.03 -8.16
C LEU A 173 -11.86 -6.69 -6.66
N ILE A 174 -11.73 -7.69 -5.79
CA ILE A 174 -11.64 -7.52 -4.33
C ILE A 174 -10.53 -6.53 -3.94
N GLN A 175 -9.41 -6.50 -4.67
CA GLN A 175 -8.29 -5.62 -4.33
C GLN A 175 -8.49 -4.15 -4.75
N TYR A 176 -9.44 -3.86 -5.64
CA TYR A 176 -9.63 -2.56 -6.27
C TYR A 176 -10.89 -1.83 -5.82
N ILE A 177 -11.72 -2.47 -4.98
CA ILE A 177 -12.90 -1.84 -4.41
C ILE A 177 -12.54 -1.01 -3.19
N ASN A 178 -13.31 0.05 -2.97
CA ASN A 178 -13.32 0.86 -1.76
C ASN A 178 -14.04 0.09 -0.64
N VAL A 179 -13.31 -0.17 0.44
CA VAL A 179 -13.79 -1.00 1.54
C VAL A 179 -13.64 -0.27 2.87
N ASP A 180 -14.76 -0.05 3.56
CA ASP A 180 -14.80 0.36 4.98
C ASP A 180 -14.89 -0.89 5.89
N CYS A 181 -14.87 -0.71 7.21
CA CYS A 181 -14.91 -1.80 8.18
C CYS A 181 -16.09 -2.76 7.95
N CYS A 182 -17.28 -2.21 7.71
CA CYS A 182 -18.49 -3.00 7.49
C CYS A 182 -18.41 -3.80 6.18
N LYS A 183 -17.92 -3.19 5.11
CA LYS A 183 -17.73 -3.84 3.80
C LYS A 183 -16.65 -4.93 3.89
N PHE A 184 -15.56 -4.70 4.62
CA PHE A 184 -14.49 -5.67 4.79
C PHE A 184 -14.98 -6.89 5.57
N LYS A 185 -15.74 -6.67 6.65
CA LYS A 185 -16.41 -7.75 7.40
C LYS A 185 -17.32 -8.59 6.50
N ARG A 186 -18.11 -7.96 5.62
CA ARG A 186 -18.94 -8.69 4.64
C ARG A 186 -18.10 -9.54 3.68
N LEU A 187 -16.95 -9.05 3.21
CA LEU A 187 -16.02 -9.83 2.39
C LEU A 187 -15.45 -11.03 3.15
N LEU A 188 -15.10 -10.86 4.43
CA LEU A 188 -14.64 -11.96 5.29
C LEU A 188 -15.72 -13.03 5.45
N GLN A 189 -16.95 -12.63 5.79
CA GLN A 189 -18.09 -13.54 5.96
C GLN A 189 -18.35 -14.37 4.69
N GLU A 190 -18.38 -13.70 3.54
CA GLU A 190 -18.59 -14.34 2.24
C GLU A 190 -17.46 -15.32 1.90
N THR A 191 -16.22 -14.93 2.20
CA THR A 191 -15.04 -15.76 1.99
C THR A 191 -15.10 -17.00 2.87
N VAL A 192 -15.30 -16.85 4.18
CA VAL A 192 -15.42 -17.97 5.13
C VAL A 192 -16.47 -18.98 4.67
N PHE A 193 -17.63 -18.50 4.20
CA PHE A 193 -18.71 -19.35 3.74
C PHE A 193 -18.34 -20.22 2.52
N LYS A 194 -17.57 -19.68 1.57
CA LYS A 194 -17.28 -20.33 0.28
C LYS A 194 -15.91 -20.98 0.18
N PHE A 195 -14.94 -20.55 0.99
CA PHE A 195 -13.52 -20.84 0.79
C PHE A 195 -13.20 -22.33 0.66
N LYS A 196 -13.76 -23.18 1.53
CA LYS A 196 -13.49 -24.62 1.52
C LYS A 196 -13.97 -25.32 0.24
N ALA A 197 -15.03 -24.81 -0.38
CA ALA A 197 -15.60 -25.37 -1.61
C ALA A 197 -14.86 -24.91 -2.88
N LEU A 198 -14.03 -23.87 -2.79
CA LEU A 198 -13.24 -23.39 -3.92
C LEU A 198 -12.07 -24.34 -4.23
N LYS A 199 -11.74 -24.48 -5.51
CA LYS A 199 -10.49 -25.13 -5.93
C LYS A 199 -9.26 -24.34 -5.51
N LYS A 200 -8.11 -25.02 -5.39
CA LYS A 200 -6.84 -24.43 -4.91
C LYS A 200 -6.42 -23.14 -5.64
N PRO A 201 -6.54 -22.98 -6.99
CA PRO A 201 -6.23 -21.72 -7.67
C PRO A 201 -7.14 -20.55 -7.26
N ALA A 202 -8.44 -20.82 -7.10
CA ALA A 202 -9.41 -19.83 -6.64
C ALA A 202 -9.18 -19.44 -5.17
N GLN A 203 -8.89 -20.42 -4.30
CA GLN A 203 -8.48 -20.15 -2.91
C GLN A 203 -7.26 -19.23 -2.85
N LEU A 204 -6.22 -19.51 -3.65
CA LEU A 204 -5.01 -18.69 -3.72
C LEU A 204 -5.31 -17.27 -4.21
N SER A 205 -6.17 -17.12 -5.22
CA SER A 205 -6.62 -15.81 -5.71
C SER A 205 -7.35 -15.03 -4.62
N VAL A 206 -8.25 -15.66 -3.88
CA VAL A 206 -8.96 -15.02 -2.76
C VAL A 206 -7.99 -14.59 -1.66
N ILE A 207 -7.03 -15.46 -1.28
CA ILE A 207 -6.01 -15.14 -0.27
C ILE A 207 -5.25 -13.86 -0.64
N TYR A 208 -4.76 -13.80 -1.89
CA TYR A 208 -3.98 -12.67 -2.37
C TYR A 208 -4.80 -11.37 -2.41
N ASN A 209 -6.02 -11.41 -2.93
CA ASN A 209 -6.81 -10.20 -3.12
C ASN A 209 -7.41 -9.68 -1.79
N LEU A 210 -7.72 -10.57 -0.85
CA LEU A 210 -8.22 -10.17 0.47
C LEU A 210 -7.14 -9.45 1.30
N GLU A 211 -5.87 -9.85 1.17
CA GLU A 211 -4.74 -9.12 1.76
C GLU A 211 -4.69 -7.67 1.26
N LYS A 212 -4.92 -7.43 -0.03
CA LYS A 212 -4.94 -6.08 -0.61
C LYS A 212 -6.17 -5.27 -0.17
N ALA A 213 -7.34 -5.92 -0.07
CA ALA A 213 -8.55 -5.27 0.41
C ALA A 213 -8.42 -4.77 1.86
N PHE A 214 -7.69 -5.50 2.71
CA PHE A 214 -7.38 -5.04 4.07
C PHE A 214 -6.59 -3.72 4.04
N TRP A 215 -5.53 -3.64 3.23
CA TRP A 215 -4.73 -2.40 3.13
C TRP A 215 -5.53 -1.26 2.50
N ASN A 216 -6.41 -1.55 1.53
CA ASN A 216 -7.34 -0.57 1.01
C ASN A 216 -8.22 0.03 2.13
N TRP A 217 -8.72 -0.79 3.04
CA TRP A 217 -9.48 -0.31 4.19
C TRP A 217 -8.63 0.52 5.14
N VAL A 218 -7.52 -0.01 5.63
CA VAL A 218 -6.68 0.65 6.63
C VAL A 218 -6.08 1.98 6.13
N GLU A 219 -5.65 2.04 4.87
CA GLU A 219 -5.02 3.24 4.30
C GLU A 219 -6.04 4.37 4.00
N ASN A 220 -7.30 4.03 3.68
CA ASN A 220 -8.35 5.02 3.39
C ASN A 220 -9.21 5.38 4.61
N TYR A 221 -9.28 4.51 5.62
CA TYR A 221 -10.15 4.64 6.79
C TYR A 221 -9.40 4.31 8.09
N ALA A 222 -8.19 4.89 8.26
CA ALA A 222 -7.32 4.67 9.41
C ALA A 222 -8.05 4.75 10.76
N ASP A 223 -8.90 5.76 10.95
CA ASP A 223 -9.65 5.97 12.20
C ASP A 223 -10.59 4.79 12.55
N GLU A 224 -11.15 4.11 11.54
CA GLU A 224 -11.99 2.92 11.77
C GLU A 224 -11.16 1.76 12.29
N PHE A 225 -9.95 1.59 11.75
CA PHE A 225 -9.03 0.55 12.21
C PHE A 225 -8.50 0.84 13.62
N THR A 226 -8.19 2.10 13.95
CA THR A 226 -7.87 2.50 15.34
C THR A 226 -9.03 2.20 16.29
N ARG A 227 -10.27 2.54 15.89
CA ARG A 227 -11.48 2.24 16.68
C ARG A 227 -11.72 0.75 16.88
N LEU A 228 -11.31 -0.11 15.95
CA LEU A 228 -11.43 -1.56 16.12
C LEU A 228 -10.64 -2.04 17.35
N TYR A 229 -9.45 -1.50 17.57
CA TYR A 229 -8.64 -1.86 18.73
C TYR A 229 -9.24 -1.31 20.01
N GLN A 230 -9.75 -0.08 20.01
CA GLN A 230 -10.45 0.50 21.18
C GLN A 230 -11.76 -0.21 21.52
N ARG A 231 -12.45 -0.77 20.51
CA ARG A 231 -13.74 -1.45 20.64
C ARG A 231 -13.75 -2.70 19.74
N PRO A 232 -13.21 -3.83 20.24
CA PRO A 232 -13.18 -5.07 19.49
C PRO A 232 -14.57 -5.49 18.99
N GLN A 233 -14.64 -5.93 17.73
CA GLN A 233 -15.86 -6.47 17.12
C GLN A 233 -15.81 -7.99 17.10
N ALA A 234 -16.58 -8.64 17.97
CA ALA A 234 -16.58 -10.10 18.12
C ALA A 234 -16.96 -10.84 16.82
N ASP A 235 -17.91 -10.32 16.06
CA ASP A 235 -18.35 -10.92 14.79
C ASP A 235 -17.28 -10.86 13.69
N MET A 236 -16.48 -9.79 13.66
CA MET A 236 -15.34 -9.69 12.75
C MET A 236 -14.20 -10.63 13.18
N ALA A 237 -13.89 -10.67 14.48
CA ALA A 237 -12.88 -11.58 15.03
C ALA A 237 -13.23 -13.04 14.73
N GLU A 238 -14.49 -13.44 14.94
CA GLU A 238 -14.97 -14.79 14.64
C GLU A 238 -14.78 -15.15 13.16
N CYS A 239 -15.05 -14.21 12.23
CA CYS A 239 -14.82 -14.44 10.81
C CYS A 239 -13.33 -14.57 10.48
N ALA A 240 -12.50 -13.71 11.08
CA ALA A 240 -11.05 -13.74 10.87
C ALA A 240 -10.42 -15.03 11.41
N GLU A 241 -10.87 -15.51 12.57
CA GLU A 241 -10.45 -16.80 13.15
C GLU A 241 -10.82 -17.98 12.27
N LYS A 242 -12.09 -18.08 11.88
CA LYS A 242 -12.55 -19.14 10.98
C LYS A 242 -11.77 -19.15 9.68
N LEU A 243 -11.51 -17.96 9.11
CA LEU A 243 -10.72 -17.86 7.89
C LEU A 243 -9.25 -18.23 8.12
N PHE A 244 -8.68 -17.88 9.28
CA PHE A 244 -7.32 -18.27 9.64
C PHE A 244 -7.17 -19.79 9.61
N ASP A 245 -8.10 -20.52 10.24
CA ASP A 245 -8.05 -21.99 10.30
C ASP A 245 -8.25 -22.63 8.91
N LEU A 246 -9.14 -22.07 8.09
CA LEU A 246 -9.36 -22.52 6.71
C LEU A 246 -8.11 -22.33 5.84
N VAL A 247 -7.44 -21.18 5.97
CA VAL A 247 -6.22 -20.85 5.24
C VAL A 247 -5.02 -21.64 5.77
N ASP A 248 -4.96 -21.94 7.06
CA ASP A 248 -3.96 -22.82 7.67
C ASP A 248 -4.11 -24.26 7.15
N SER A 249 -5.34 -24.76 7.06
CA SER A 249 -5.64 -26.06 6.43
C SER A 249 -5.23 -26.12 4.95
N PHE A 250 -5.26 -25.00 4.23
CA PHE A 250 -4.75 -24.93 2.86
C PHE A 250 -3.23 -25.06 2.77
N ALA A 251 -2.50 -24.68 3.82
CA ALA A 251 -1.06 -24.52 3.89
C ALA A 251 -0.26 -25.83 4.07
N GLU A 252 -0.65 -26.88 3.32
CA GLU A 252 -0.08 -28.24 3.40
C GLU A 252 1.39 -28.33 2.95
N SER A 253 1.90 -27.35 2.20
CA SER A 253 3.27 -27.36 1.65
C SER A 253 3.99 -26.05 1.91
N THR A 254 5.32 -26.05 1.87
CA THR A 254 6.18 -24.86 2.02
C THR A 254 5.75 -23.71 1.10
N LYS A 255 5.43 -24.02 -0.16
CA LYS A 255 4.96 -23.03 -1.14
C LYS A 255 3.62 -22.41 -0.74
N ARG A 256 2.68 -23.23 -0.26
CA ARG A 256 1.36 -22.73 0.17
C ARG A 256 1.45 -21.97 1.50
N LYS A 257 2.27 -22.43 2.46
CA LYS A 257 2.61 -21.69 3.68
C LYS A 257 3.12 -20.29 3.35
N ALA A 258 4.14 -20.20 2.48
CA ALA A 258 4.66 -18.92 2.01
C ALA A 258 3.59 -18.04 1.34
N ALA A 259 2.60 -18.62 0.67
CA ALA A 259 1.52 -17.84 0.05
C ALA A 259 0.50 -17.29 1.07
N VAL A 260 0.30 -17.96 2.21
CA VAL A 260 -0.75 -17.60 3.17
C VAL A 260 -0.29 -16.73 4.33
N TRP A 261 0.99 -16.77 4.71
CA TRP A 261 1.51 -16.03 5.88
C TRP A 261 1.17 -14.53 5.88
N PRO A 262 1.23 -13.80 4.74
CA PRO A 262 0.85 -12.39 4.70
C PRO A 262 -0.62 -12.14 5.05
N LEU A 263 -1.52 -13.05 4.71
CA LEU A 263 -2.93 -12.96 5.10
C LEU A 263 -3.13 -13.45 6.54
N GLN A 264 -2.48 -14.55 6.95
CA GLN A 264 -2.60 -15.08 8.32
C GLN A 264 -2.21 -14.05 9.38
N ILE A 265 -1.17 -13.24 9.16
CA ILE A 265 -0.82 -12.17 10.09
C ILE A 265 -1.88 -11.06 10.13
N ILE A 266 -2.49 -10.71 8.99
CA ILE A 266 -3.60 -9.74 8.92
C ILE A 266 -4.82 -10.28 9.67
N LEU A 267 -5.18 -11.55 9.47
CA LEU A 267 -6.30 -12.17 10.19
C LEU A 267 -6.07 -12.18 11.69
N LEU A 268 -4.82 -12.39 12.13
CA LEU A 268 -4.47 -12.30 13.54
C LEU A 268 -4.57 -10.87 14.09
N ILE A 269 -4.16 -9.86 13.32
CA ILE A 269 -4.32 -8.43 13.65
C ILE A 269 -5.80 -8.09 13.86
N LEU A 270 -6.71 -8.65 13.07
CA LEU A 270 -8.15 -8.41 13.20
C LEU A 270 -8.78 -9.04 14.46
N CYS A 271 -8.01 -9.84 15.21
CA CYS A 271 -8.43 -10.54 16.43
C CYS A 271 -7.66 -10.03 17.67
N PRO A 272 -7.90 -8.79 18.13
CA PRO A 272 -7.14 -8.20 19.23
C PRO A 272 -7.24 -9.01 20.53
N ASP A 273 -8.40 -9.60 20.85
CA ASP A 273 -8.58 -10.39 22.08
C ASP A 273 -7.70 -11.66 22.11
N ILE A 274 -7.56 -12.36 20.99
CA ILE A 274 -6.65 -13.51 20.89
C ILE A 274 -5.21 -13.08 21.11
N THR A 275 -4.82 -11.94 20.52
CA THR A 275 -3.47 -11.41 20.72
C THR A 275 -3.21 -11.12 22.20
N GLN A 276 -4.19 -10.56 22.91
CA GLN A 276 -4.12 -10.29 24.35
C GLN A 276 -4.03 -11.58 25.18
N ASP A 277 -4.86 -12.59 24.91
CA ASP A 277 -4.87 -13.84 25.66
C ASP A 277 -3.60 -14.67 25.46
N MET A 278 -2.98 -14.63 24.28
CA MET A 278 -1.69 -15.29 24.03
C MET A 278 -0.55 -14.76 24.92
N SER A 279 -0.68 -13.57 25.50
CA SER A 279 0.29 -13.01 26.46
C SER A 279 0.09 -13.50 27.90
N ARG A 280 -1.03 -14.15 28.21
CA ARG A 280 -1.44 -14.52 29.58
C ARG A 280 -1.24 -16.00 29.95
N ASP A 281 -0.55 -16.78 29.11
CA ASP A 281 -0.24 -18.21 29.32
C ASP A 281 -1.45 -19.05 29.78
N THR A 282 -2.63 -18.86 29.17
CA THR A 282 -3.78 -19.74 29.39
C THR A 282 -3.74 -20.95 28.44
N SER A 283 -3.99 -22.15 28.99
CA SER A 283 -4.01 -23.44 28.29
C SER A 283 -5.28 -23.66 27.48
N ASP A 284 -5.51 -22.80 26.48
CA ASP A 284 -6.61 -22.95 25.53
C ASP A 284 -6.09 -23.52 24.21
N ASP A 285 -6.28 -24.83 24.02
CA ASP A 285 -5.84 -25.61 22.85
C ASP A 285 -6.37 -25.02 21.52
N SER A 286 -7.46 -24.24 21.55
CA SER A 286 -8.06 -23.61 20.36
C SER A 286 -7.17 -22.53 19.71
N LYS A 287 -6.12 -22.06 20.41
CA LYS A 287 -5.21 -21.00 19.94
C LYS A 287 -3.82 -21.52 19.57
N ASP A 288 -3.58 -22.82 19.63
CA ASP A 288 -2.25 -23.41 19.45
C ASP A 288 -1.69 -23.24 18.03
N ASN A 289 -2.54 -23.32 17.00
CA ASN A 289 -2.11 -23.09 15.63
C ASN A 289 -1.66 -21.64 15.39
N LYS A 290 -2.30 -20.66 16.03
CA LYS A 290 -1.95 -19.22 15.96
C LYS A 290 -0.62 -18.94 16.68
N LYS A 291 -0.40 -19.56 17.85
CA LYS A 291 0.90 -19.51 18.55
C LYS A 291 2.02 -20.14 17.71
N LEU A 292 1.77 -21.33 17.17
CA LEU A 292 2.72 -22.04 16.30
C LEU A 292 3.05 -21.23 15.03
N PHE A 293 2.07 -20.56 14.44
CA PHE A 293 2.28 -19.65 13.31
C PHE A 293 3.26 -18.52 13.67
N LEU A 294 3.05 -17.82 14.79
CA LEU A 294 3.97 -16.76 15.25
C LEU A 294 5.38 -17.28 15.56
N GLU A 295 5.50 -18.47 16.15
CA GLU A 295 6.81 -19.10 16.34
C GLU A 295 7.51 -19.42 15.02
N ASN A 296 6.77 -19.92 14.03
CA ASN A 296 7.31 -20.23 12.72
C ASN A 296 7.79 -18.97 12.00
N LEU A 297 7.07 -17.84 12.14
CA LEU A 297 7.53 -16.54 11.64
C LEU A 297 8.87 -16.15 12.29
N ARG A 298 8.99 -16.20 13.63
CA ARG A 298 10.22 -15.88 14.35
C ARG A 298 11.40 -16.76 13.94
N LYS A 299 11.18 -18.07 13.84
CA LYS A 299 12.20 -19.03 13.39
C LYS A 299 12.65 -18.75 11.95
N ALA A 300 11.73 -18.35 11.07
CA ALA A 300 12.05 -18.04 9.67
C ALA A 300 12.88 -16.76 9.49
N LEU A 301 12.69 -15.75 10.37
CA LEU A 301 13.48 -14.51 10.33
C LEU A 301 14.93 -14.70 10.77
N THR A 302 15.18 -15.52 11.78
CA THR A 302 16.54 -15.77 12.33
C THR A 302 17.38 -16.72 11.47
N GLY A 303 16.86 -17.18 10.33
CA GLY A 303 17.55 -18.13 9.45
C GLY A 303 17.65 -19.55 9.99
N HIS A 304 17.07 -19.82 11.17
CA HIS A 304 17.03 -21.14 11.79
C HIS A 304 15.80 -21.98 11.37
N GLY A 305 14.84 -21.39 10.66
CA GLY A 305 13.58 -22.03 10.30
C GLY A 305 13.22 -21.96 8.81
N GLY A 306 13.63 -22.96 8.03
CA GLY A 306 12.95 -23.32 6.79
C GLY A 306 13.53 -22.76 5.48
N SER A 307 12.76 -22.97 4.39
CA SER A 307 13.18 -22.63 3.02
C SER A 307 13.29 -21.12 2.81
N LYS A 308 14.08 -20.70 1.82
CA LYS A 308 14.19 -19.30 1.39
C LYS A 308 12.81 -18.63 1.20
N GLN A 309 11.85 -19.34 0.61
CA GLN A 309 10.49 -18.84 0.39
C GLN A 309 9.73 -18.53 1.69
N LEU A 310 9.95 -19.32 2.74
CA LEU A 310 9.35 -19.05 4.05
C LEU A 310 9.99 -17.83 4.69
N THR A 311 11.32 -17.69 4.64
CA THR A 311 12.01 -16.48 5.13
C THR A 311 11.53 -15.23 4.39
N GLU A 312 11.42 -15.28 3.07
CA GLU A 312 10.88 -14.19 2.24
C GLU A 312 9.44 -13.83 2.62
N SER A 313 8.60 -14.84 2.83
CA SER A 313 7.20 -14.62 3.23
C SER A 313 7.06 -14.13 4.68
N ALA A 314 7.90 -14.60 5.60
CA ALA A 314 7.96 -14.11 6.97
C ALA A 314 8.32 -12.64 7.01
N ALA A 315 9.31 -12.21 6.19
CA ALA A 315 9.65 -10.80 6.09
C ALA A 315 8.43 -9.96 5.69
N ILE A 316 7.69 -10.37 4.64
CA ILE A 316 6.47 -9.67 4.19
C ILE A 316 5.42 -9.60 5.31
N ALA A 317 5.13 -10.74 5.96
CA ALA A 317 4.15 -10.79 7.04
C ALA A 317 4.56 -9.91 8.23
N CYS A 318 5.83 -9.91 8.62
CA CYS A 318 6.33 -9.14 9.75
C CYS A 318 6.38 -7.64 9.46
N VAL A 319 6.72 -7.21 8.23
CA VAL A 319 6.59 -5.81 7.82
C VAL A 319 5.14 -5.35 7.88
N LYS A 320 4.19 -6.18 7.44
CA LYS A 320 2.75 -5.89 7.54
C LYS A 320 2.30 -5.71 8.99
N LEU A 321 2.79 -6.55 9.91
CA LEU A 321 2.54 -6.38 11.35
C LEU A 321 3.09 -5.05 11.88
N CYS A 322 4.33 -4.72 11.53
CA CYS A 322 4.93 -3.44 11.91
C CYS A 322 4.10 -2.27 11.35
N LYS A 323 3.75 -2.29 10.06
CA LYS A 323 2.96 -1.24 9.40
C LYS A 323 1.59 -1.08 10.05
N ALA A 324 0.88 -2.18 10.31
CA ALA A 324 -0.45 -2.14 10.94
C ALA A 324 -0.39 -1.49 12.33
N SER A 325 0.65 -1.80 13.12
CA SER A 325 0.81 -1.19 14.46
C SER A 325 0.99 0.33 14.44
N THR A 326 1.43 0.92 13.32
CA THR A 326 1.58 2.39 13.20
C THR A 326 0.25 3.14 13.12
N TYR A 327 -0.87 2.45 12.89
CA TYR A 327 -2.21 3.05 12.84
C TYR A 327 -2.94 3.00 14.19
N ILE A 328 -2.31 2.45 15.22
CA ILE A 328 -2.90 2.24 16.55
C ILE A 328 -2.14 3.12 17.54
N SER A 329 -2.85 3.78 18.47
CA SER A 329 -2.20 4.55 19.53
C SER A 329 -1.43 3.63 20.48
N TRP A 330 -0.28 4.09 20.97
CA TRP A 330 0.50 3.39 21.99
C TRP A 330 -0.24 3.28 23.33
N GLU A 331 -1.18 4.19 23.60
CA GLU A 331 -2.00 4.24 24.82
C GLU A 331 -3.11 3.19 24.84
N ASP A 332 -3.64 2.82 23.66
CA ASP A 332 -4.89 2.08 23.57
C ASP A 332 -4.68 0.58 23.83
N HIS A 333 -3.67 -0.09 23.26
CA HIS A 333 -3.40 -1.51 23.55
C HIS A 333 -1.94 -1.95 23.27
N SER A 334 -1.26 -2.43 24.32
CA SER A 334 0.16 -2.80 24.33
C SER A 334 0.52 -4.07 23.55
N VAL A 335 -0.43 -4.96 23.24
CA VAL A 335 -0.09 -6.34 22.85
C VAL A 335 0.36 -6.49 21.40
N ILE A 336 -0.21 -5.73 20.46
CA ILE A 336 0.34 -5.69 19.09
C ILE A 336 1.78 -5.15 19.11
N PHE A 337 2.07 -4.19 19.98
CA PHE A 337 3.42 -3.66 20.16
C PHE A 337 4.37 -4.68 20.79
N LEU A 338 3.91 -5.51 21.73
CA LEU A 338 4.71 -6.64 22.27
C LEU A 338 5.07 -7.63 21.16
N LEU A 339 4.11 -7.96 20.28
CA LEU A 339 4.37 -8.82 19.12
C LEU A 339 5.42 -8.18 18.20
N VAL A 340 5.27 -6.91 17.85
CA VAL A 340 6.25 -6.16 17.04
C VAL A 340 7.63 -6.14 17.71
N GLN A 341 7.71 -5.83 19.01
CA GLN A 341 8.97 -5.79 19.76
C GLN A 341 9.69 -7.15 19.72
N SER A 342 8.93 -8.25 19.73
CA SER A 342 9.50 -9.61 19.68
C SER A 342 10.11 -10.00 18.33
N ILE A 343 9.82 -9.27 17.23
CA ILE A 343 10.23 -9.64 15.87
C ILE A 343 11.06 -8.56 15.15
N VAL A 344 10.93 -7.30 15.56
CA VAL A 344 11.44 -6.15 14.80
C VAL A 344 12.96 -6.16 14.65
N MET A 345 13.70 -6.65 15.65
CA MET A 345 15.16 -6.74 15.58
C MET A 345 15.62 -7.78 14.55
N ASP A 346 15.03 -8.97 14.58
CA ASP A 346 15.34 -10.03 13.60
C ASP A 346 14.93 -9.62 12.18
N LEU A 347 13.78 -8.95 12.05
CA LEU A 347 13.31 -8.41 10.78
C LEU A 347 14.28 -7.38 10.18
N LYS A 348 14.74 -6.43 11.01
CA LYS A 348 15.76 -5.45 10.60
C LYS A 348 17.06 -6.15 10.20
N GLY A 349 17.51 -7.11 11.02
CA GLY A 349 18.70 -7.92 10.76
C GLY A 349 18.61 -8.77 9.50
N LEU A 350 17.40 -9.08 9.01
CA LEU A 350 17.17 -9.78 7.75
C LEU A 350 17.12 -8.83 6.55
N LEU A 351 16.32 -7.76 6.63
CA LEU A 351 16.05 -6.87 5.50
C LEU A 351 17.21 -5.91 5.19
N PHE A 352 17.90 -5.45 6.23
CA PHE A 352 18.89 -4.38 6.11
C PHE A 352 20.33 -4.87 6.34
N ASN A 353 20.58 -6.16 6.11
CA ASN A 353 21.92 -6.74 6.25
C ASN A 353 22.78 -6.46 5.00
N PRO A 354 23.79 -5.57 5.07
CA PRO A 354 24.62 -5.27 3.91
C PRO A 354 25.50 -6.46 3.48
N ALA A 355 25.84 -7.36 4.41
CA ALA A 355 26.63 -8.55 4.11
C ALA A 355 25.82 -9.62 3.37
N LYS A 356 24.50 -9.60 3.50
CA LYS A 356 23.58 -10.52 2.83
C LYS A 356 22.32 -9.78 2.41
N PRO A 357 22.35 -9.03 1.29
CA PRO A 357 21.22 -8.25 0.83
C PRO A 357 19.97 -9.10 0.65
N PHE A 358 18.84 -8.61 1.17
CA PHE A 358 17.57 -9.27 0.97
C PHE A 358 17.15 -9.19 -0.50
N SER A 359 16.83 -10.34 -1.10
CA SER A 359 16.29 -10.39 -2.46
C SER A 359 15.41 -11.61 -2.68
N ARG A 360 14.20 -11.38 -3.21
CA ARG A 360 13.27 -12.42 -3.68
C ARG A 360 13.54 -12.87 -5.13
N GLY A 361 14.59 -12.33 -5.77
CA GLY A 361 15.00 -12.66 -7.14
C GLY A 361 14.68 -11.55 -8.16
N ALA A 362 15.08 -11.78 -9.41
CA ALA A 362 15.13 -10.75 -10.46
C ALA A 362 13.76 -10.09 -10.79
N GLY A 363 12.64 -10.75 -10.50
CA GLY A 363 11.29 -10.23 -10.75
C GLY A 363 10.69 -9.39 -9.61
N SER A 364 11.33 -9.33 -8.44
CA SER A 364 10.73 -8.77 -7.22
C SER A 364 11.44 -7.52 -6.68
N GLN A 365 12.42 -6.98 -7.41
CA GLN A 365 13.29 -5.93 -6.88
C GLN A 365 12.55 -4.66 -6.46
N SER A 366 11.61 -4.16 -7.28
CA SER A 366 10.78 -3.01 -6.91
C SER A 366 10.00 -3.31 -5.62
N ALA A 367 9.36 -4.47 -5.57
CA ALA A 367 8.59 -4.88 -4.41
C ALA A 367 9.45 -5.16 -3.17
N ASP A 368 10.73 -5.52 -3.33
CA ASP A 368 11.71 -5.68 -2.24
C ASP A 368 12.07 -4.31 -1.66
N VAL A 369 12.28 -3.32 -2.53
CA VAL A 369 12.51 -1.93 -2.13
C VAL A 369 11.29 -1.35 -1.42
N ASP A 370 10.09 -1.54 -1.97
CA ASP A 370 8.85 -1.09 -1.33
C ASP A 370 8.66 -1.74 0.05
N LEU A 371 8.97 -3.03 0.18
CA LEU A 371 8.93 -3.75 1.46
C LEU A 371 9.93 -3.18 2.48
N MET A 372 11.15 -2.87 2.03
CA MET A 372 12.18 -2.24 2.88
C MET A 372 11.77 -0.83 3.31
N ILE A 373 11.17 -0.04 2.42
CA ILE A 373 10.63 1.29 2.73
C ILE A 373 9.50 1.17 3.77
N ASP A 374 8.52 0.29 3.53
CA ASP A 374 7.43 0.04 4.48
C ASP A 374 7.98 -0.38 5.86
N CYS A 375 8.97 -1.28 5.89
CA CYS A 375 9.61 -1.71 7.14
C CYS A 375 10.28 -0.54 7.86
N PHE A 376 11.06 0.26 7.12
CA PHE A 376 11.79 1.40 7.68
C PHE A 376 10.83 2.42 8.28
N VAL A 377 9.85 2.87 7.49
CA VAL A 377 8.84 3.86 7.93
C VAL A 377 8.05 3.33 9.12
N SER A 378 7.74 2.03 9.14
CA SER A 378 7.04 1.42 10.26
C SER A 378 7.88 1.40 11.54
N CYS A 379 9.13 0.95 11.46
CA CYS A 379 10.05 0.96 12.60
C CYS A 379 10.23 2.38 13.14
N PHE A 380 10.30 3.35 12.23
CA PHE A 380 10.38 4.77 12.56
C PHE A 380 9.16 5.24 13.37
N ARG A 381 7.94 4.96 12.90
CA ARG A 381 6.70 5.36 13.58
C ARG A 381 6.45 4.63 14.91
N ILE A 382 6.85 3.36 15.03
CA ILE A 382 6.63 2.54 16.23
C ILE A 382 7.50 3.02 17.40
N ASN A 383 8.75 3.35 17.12
CA ASN A 383 9.66 3.86 18.13
C ASN A 383 10.64 4.85 17.49
N PRO A 384 10.25 6.13 17.37
CA PRO A 384 11.12 7.15 16.77
C PRO A 384 12.45 7.32 17.53
N HIS A 385 12.53 6.89 18.79
CA HIS A 385 13.62 7.22 19.72
C HIS A 385 14.63 6.09 19.97
N ASN A 386 14.21 4.82 19.79
CA ASN A 386 15.08 3.64 19.94
C ASN A 386 15.58 3.10 18.60
N ASN A 387 15.41 3.85 17.53
CA ASN A 387 16.04 3.56 16.27
C ASN A 387 17.47 4.08 16.29
N GLN A 388 18.38 3.25 16.83
CA GLN A 388 19.68 3.03 16.19
C GLN A 388 19.45 2.42 14.78
N LEU A 389 18.59 3.03 13.96
CA LEU A 389 18.76 3.01 12.52
C LEU A 389 19.91 3.98 12.30
N ASP A 390 21.09 3.53 12.72
CA ASP A 390 22.31 4.12 12.27
C ASP A 390 22.15 4.27 10.75
N LEU A 391 22.37 5.47 10.24
CA LEU A 391 22.69 5.70 8.83
C LEU A 391 23.89 4.81 8.35
N ASN A 392 24.44 3.94 9.21
CA ASN A 392 25.27 2.78 8.90
C ASN A 392 24.70 1.85 7.81
N LEU A 393 23.42 1.91 7.44
CA LEU A 393 22.92 1.19 6.25
C LEU A 393 23.66 1.60 4.95
N CYS A 394 24.31 2.77 4.93
CA CYS A 394 25.15 3.21 3.82
C CYS A 394 26.66 3.00 4.06
N SER A 395 27.08 2.42 5.19
CA SER A 395 28.50 2.26 5.53
C SER A 395 28.87 0.83 5.90
N HIS A 396 29.58 0.18 4.95
CA HIS A 396 30.66 -0.80 5.11
C HIS A 396 30.47 -2.24 4.62
N ALA A 397 31.49 -2.63 3.84
CA ALA A 397 32.01 -3.99 3.67
C ALA A 397 32.61 -4.52 5.00
N PRO A 398 32.73 -5.84 5.19
CA PRO A 398 32.80 -6.46 6.50
C PRO A 398 34.16 -6.24 7.16
N LEU A 399 34.21 -5.57 8.32
CA LEU A 399 35.33 -5.72 9.24
C LEU A 399 34.86 -5.76 10.70
N ARG A 400 35.61 -6.56 11.45
CA ARG A 400 35.33 -7.16 12.75
C ARG A 400 34.94 -6.16 13.84
N MET A 401 34.12 -6.65 14.77
CA MET A 401 33.77 -5.99 16.04
C MET A 401 35.00 -5.40 16.72
N THR A 402 35.06 -4.06 16.78
CA THR A 402 35.76 -3.32 17.83
C THR A 402 34.98 -2.02 18.07
N SER A 403 34.83 -1.69 19.35
CA SER A 403 34.17 -0.49 19.86
C SER A 403 34.85 0.79 19.36
N SER A 404 34.02 1.79 19.02
CA SER A 404 34.39 3.20 18.76
C SER A 404 35.22 3.47 17.50
N LEU A 405 34.53 3.74 16.38
CA LEU A 405 35.11 4.49 15.24
C LEU A 405 34.09 5.52 14.74
N THR A 406 34.52 6.77 14.64
CA THR A 406 33.70 7.92 14.20
C THR A 406 33.37 7.87 12.71
N PHE A 407 32.23 8.46 12.34
CA PHE A 407 31.67 8.52 10.97
C PHE A 407 32.66 9.06 9.90
N LYS A 408 33.65 9.87 10.31
CA LYS A 408 34.70 10.43 9.45
C LYS A 408 35.65 9.37 8.86
N GLU A 409 36.03 8.35 9.62
CA GLU A 409 36.90 7.26 9.12
C GLU A 409 36.14 6.30 8.19
N LYS A 410 34.81 6.22 8.38
CA LYS A 410 33.91 5.38 7.58
C LYS A 410 33.82 5.83 6.12
N MET A 411 33.72 7.15 5.90
CA MET A 411 33.57 7.75 4.56
C MET A 411 34.83 7.77 3.69
N SER A 412 36.03 7.89 4.26
CA SER A 412 37.28 7.85 3.48
C SER A 412 37.53 6.51 2.76
N SER A 413 36.81 5.46 3.15
CA SER A 413 36.89 4.12 2.53
C SER A 413 35.94 3.91 1.34
N LEU A 414 35.02 4.85 1.08
CA LEU A 414 34.10 4.85 -0.07
C LEU A 414 34.84 5.21 -1.38
N LYS A 415 35.84 4.42 -1.75
CA LYS A 415 36.16 4.29 -3.17
C LYS A 415 35.04 3.45 -3.76
N PHE A 416 34.07 4.09 -4.43
CA PHE A 416 33.19 3.43 -5.40
C PHE A 416 34.09 2.78 -6.46
N LYS A 417 34.61 1.59 -6.17
CA LYS A 417 35.29 0.77 -7.14
C LYS A 417 34.16 0.17 -7.96
N GLU A 418 33.88 0.86 -9.06
CA GLU A 418 32.98 0.50 -10.15
C GLU A 418 33.34 -0.90 -10.68
N LYS A 419 32.90 -1.94 -9.96
CA LYS A 419 33.08 -3.35 -10.33
C LYS A 419 32.26 -4.29 -9.43
N THR A 420 30.94 -4.11 -9.43
CA THR A 420 29.95 -5.17 -9.15
C THR A 420 28.57 -4.68 -9.61
N THR A 421 28.01 -5.38 -10.59
CA THR A 421 26.66 -5.32 -11.20
C THR A 421 25.67 -4.23 -10.73
N ASP A 422 25.22 -3.46 -11.73
CA ASP A 422 24.54 -2.15 -11.76
C ASP A 422 23.08 -2.08 -11.24
N LEU A 423 22.68 -2.85 -10.23
CA LEU A 423 21.26 -2.96 -9.81
C LEU A 423 21.03 -2.88 -8.29
N ASP A 424 21.84 -3.55 -7.48
CA ASP A 424 21.77 -3.44 -6.02
C ASP A 424 22.10 -2.02 -5.54
N THR A 425 23.06 -1.37 -6.21
CA THR A 425 23.40 0.05 -6.01
C THR A 425 22.21 0.98 -6.27
N ARG A 426 21.30 0.61 -7.19
CA ARG A 426 20.12 1.41 -7.52
C ARG A 426 19.03 1.28 -6.44
N SER A 427 18.82 0.09 -5.89
CA SER A 427 17.87 -0.15 -4.79
C SER A 427 18.25 0.60 -3.51
N HIS A 428 19.53 0.60 -3.14
CA HIS A 428 20.02 1.35 -1.98
C HIS A 428 19.92 2.87 -2.18
N LYS A 429 20.09 3.36 -3.41
CA LYS A 429 19.85 4.77 -3.75
C LYS A 429 18.39 5.18 -3.51
N TYR A 430 17.41 4.37 -3.90
CA TYR A 430 16.00 4.69 -3.67
C TYR A 430 15.64 4.68 -2.18
N LEU A 431 16.16 3.72 -1.42
CA LEU A 431 15.97 3.69 0.02
C LEU A 431 16.56 4.95 0.66
N LEU A 432 17.81 5.29 0.31
CA LEU A 432 18.49 6.50 0.80
C LEU A 432 17.71 7.77 0.43
N LEU A 433 17.19 7.87 -0.80
CA LEU A 433 16.35 8.99 -1.21
C LEU A 433 15.09 9.11 -0.34
N ALA A 434 14.41 7.99 -0.05
CA ALA A 434 13.24 7.98 0.81
C ALA A 434 13.56 8.41 2.25
N LEU A 435 14.73 8.03 2.77
CA LEU A 435 15.23 8.49 4.08
C LEU A 435 15.41 10.00 4.10
N VAL A 436 16.11 10.53 3.11
CA VAL A 436 16.40 11.96 3.02
C VAL A 436 15.10 12.76 2.86
N LYS A 437 14.14 12.27 2.06
CA LYS A 437 12.79 12.87 1.94
C LYS A 437 12.03 12.88 3.27
N LEU A 438 12.14 11.82 4.07
CA LEU A 438 11.49 11.77 5.38
C LEU A 438 12.11 12.79 6.34
N ILE A 439 13.44 12.91 6.36
CA ILE A 439 14.17 13.89 7.18
C ILE A 439 13.82 15.31 6.75
N HIS A 440 13.76 15.56 5.44
CA HIS A 440 13.35 16.85 4.90
C HIS A 440 11.90 17.21 5.31
N ALA A 441 10.96 16.28 5.17
CA ALA A 441 9.55 16.54 5.45
C ALA A 441 9.27 16.82 6.93
N ASP A 442 9.97 16.15 7.85
CA ASP A 442 9.84 16.40 9.28
C ASP A 442 11.17 16.07 10.01
N PRO A 443 12.05 17.06 10.23
CA PRO A 443 13.34 16.82 10.87
C PRO A 443 13.24 16.52 12.37
N LYS A 444 12.13 16.90 13.02
CA LYS A 444 11.93 16.68 14.47
C LYS A 444 11.97 15.20 14.82
N LEU A 445 11.60 14.38 13.85
CA LEU A 445 11.65 12.93 13.86
C LEU A 445 13.03 12.35 14.20
N MET A 446 14.12 12.96 13.71
CA MET A 446 15.48 12.49 13.96
C MET A 446 16.18 13.23 15.10
N LEU A 447 15.63 14.37 15.53
CA LEU A 447 16.20 15.23 16.57
C LEU A 447 15.61 14.96 17.96
N HIS A 448 14.40 14.43 18.06
CA HIS A 448 13.77 14.15 19.36
C HIS A 448 14.25 12.83 19.97
N ASN A 449 14.95 12.89 21.12
CA ASN A 449 15.43 11.73 21.90
C ASN A 449 15.06 11.87 23.39
N PRO A 450 13.79 11.60 23.79
CA PRO A 450 13.39 11.64 25.18
C PRO A 450 14.14 10.56 25.98
N GLY A 451 14.87 10.97 27.02
CA GLY A 451 15.58 10.09 27.95
C GLY A 451 17.07 9.87 27.70
N LYS A 452 17.65 10.41 26.61
CA LYS A 452 19.11 10.44 26.41
C LYS A 452 19.72 11.69 27.04
N GLN A 453 20.97 11.60 27.52
CA GLN A 453 21.71 12.74 28.06
C GLN A 453 22.17 13.68 26.94
N GLY A 454 22.27 14.98 27.20
CA GLY A 454 22.61 16.00 26.18
C GLY A 454 23.84 15.71 25.31
N LEU A 455 24.85 15.01 25.83
CA LEU A 455 26.05 14.59 25.06
C LEU A 455 25.73 13.54 23.98
N GLU A 456 24.86 12.57 24.27
CA GLU A 456 24.45 11.54 23.31
C GLU A 456 23.52 12.12 22.24
N VAL A 457 22.66 13.07 22.65
CA VAL A 457 21.78 13.83 21.73
C VAL A 457 22.63 14.67 20.77
N HIS A 458 23.62 15.39 21.29
CA HIS A 458 24.59 16.13 20.48
C HIS A 458 25.30 15.24 19.46
N SER A 459 25.87 14.10 19.89
CA SER A 459 26.57 13.17 18.97
C SER A 459 25.65 12.66 17.87
N SER A 460 24.41 12.31 18.21
CA SER A 460 23.43 11.78 17.24
C SER A 460 23.06 12.84 16.19
N THR A 461 22.84 14.08 16.62
CA THR A 461 22.54 15.21 15.73
C THR A 461 23.72 15.55 14.83
N ALA A 462 24.94 15.53 15.37
CA ALA A 462 26.18 15.77 14.62
C ALA A 462 26.40 14.70 13.53
N ASP A 463 26.17 13.43 13.85
CA ASP A 463 26.29 12.32 12.90
C ASP A 463 25.23 12.42 11.78
N LEU A 464 24.00 12.81 12.11
CA LEU A 464 22.93 13.05 11.14
C LEU A 464 23.29 14.17 10.16
N ILE A 465 23.68 15.34 10.67
CA ILE A 465 24.04 16.51 9.86
C ILE A 465 25.26 16.19 9.00
N THR A 466 26.29 15.56 9.57
CA THR A 466 27.47 15.13 8.81
C THR A 466 27.10 14.15 7.70
N GLY A 467 26.18 13.22 7.97
CA GLY A 467 25.68 12.28 6.97
C GLY A 467 25.01 12.96 5.79
N LEU A 468 24.12 13.92 6.05
CA LEU A 468 23.45 14.70 5.00
C LEU A 468 24.44 15.58 4.21
N VAL A 469 25.35 16.28 4.90
CA VAL A 469 26.38 17.11 4.25
C VAL A 469 27.21 16.29 3.29
N GLN A 470 27.55 15.06 3.66
CA GLN A 470 28.32 14.19 2.77
C GLN A 470 27.53 13.70 1.56
N LEU A 471 26.19 13.72 1.56
CA LEU A 471 25.38 13.39 0.38
C LEU A 471 25.39 14.51 -0.67
N VAL A 472 25.65 15.75 -0.28
CA VAL A 472 25.59 16.94 -1.14
C VAL A 472 26.60 16.89 -2.31
N PRO A 473 27.90 16.56 -2.13
CA PRO A 473 28.88 16.58 -3.21
C PRO A 473 28.70 15.50 -4.28
N PHE A 474 27.86 14.49 -4.05
CA PHE A 474 27.68 13.37 -4.97
C PHE A 474 26.78 13.76 -6.16
N ALA A 475 27.35 14.50 -7.13
CA ALA A 475 26.66 14.94 -8.36
C ALA A 475 26.05 13.80 -9.20
N ASN A 476 26.56 12.57 -9.06
CA ASN A 476 26.01 11.36 -9.71
C ASN A 476 24.71 10.83 -9.05
N MET A 477 24.22 11.47 -7.99
CA MET A 477 22.98 11.14 -7.27
C MET A 477 22.07 12.38 -7.16
N GLY A 478 21.80 13.04 -8.30
CA GLY A 478 21.13 14.35 -8.37
C GLY A 478 19.93 14.54 -7.43
N ASP A 479 18.96 13.61 -7.44
CA ASP A 479 17.77 13.70 -6.59
C ASP A 479 18.10 13.62 -5.09
N ILE A 480 19.07 12.80 -4.70
CA ILE A 480 19.48 12.61 -3.29
C ILE A 480 20.27 13.82 -2.80
N SER A 481 21.19 14.32 -3.63
CA SER A 481 22.00 15.50 -3.31
C SER A 481 21.10 16.73 -3.13
N GLN A 482 20.13 16.94 -4.04
CA GLN A 482 19.17 18.03 -3.92
C GLN A 482 18.32 17.88 -2.66
N GLU A 483 17.72 16.71 -2.43
CA GLU A 483 16.89 16.49 -1.25
C GLU A 483 17.69 16.62 0.06
N ALA A 484 18.97 16.22 0.08
CA ALA A 484 19.83 16.34 1.25
C ALA A 484 20.15 17.81 1.55
N MET A 485 20.32 18.63 0.50
CA MET A 485 20.48 20.06 0.65
C MET A 485 19.23 20.70 1.25
N GLU A 486 18.04 20.36 0.75
CA GLU A 486 16.78 20.85 1.31
C GLU A 486 16.57 20.37 2.76
N ALA A 487 16.86 19.10 3.06
CA ALA A 487 16.81 18.57 4.42
C ALA A 487 17.73 19.33 5.39
N LEU A 488 18.96 19.64 4.96
CA LEU A 488 19.89 20.46 5.74
C LEU A 488 19.34 21.87 5.97
N LEU A 489 18.77 22.50 4.94
CA LEU A 489 18.18 23.83 5.07
C LEU A 489 17.05 23.84 6.11
N VAL A 490 16.15 22.86 6.08
CA VAL A 490 15.07 22.75 7.06
C VAL A 490 15.63 22.44 8.47
N LEU A 491 16.63 21.57 8.59
CA LEU A 491 17.29 21.26 9.87
C LEU A 491 17.95 22.49 10.53
N HIS A 492 18.49 23.41 9.74
CA HIS A 492 19.17 24.63 10.19
C HIS A 492 18.22 25.82 10.38
N GLN A 493 16.91 25.64 10.25
CA GLN A 493 15.96 26.66 10.68
C GLN A 493 16.03 26.83 12.20
N PRO A 494 15.77 28.05 12.74
CA PRO A 494 15.85 28.30 14.19
C PRO A 494 15.06 27.28 15.03
N GLU A 495 13.87 26.92 14.58
CA GLU A 495 13.00 25.93 15.25
C GLU A 495 13.60 24.52 15.23
N GLY A 496 14.42 24.20 14.24
CA GLY A 496 15.17 22.95 14.15
C GLY A 496 16.39 22.95 15.08
N ILE A 497 17.16 24.05 15.10
CA ILE A 497 18.36 24.20 15.94
C ILE A 497 18.03 24.07 17.44
N GLU A 498 16.91 24.62 17.88
CA GLU A 498 16.44 24.47 19.26
C GLU A 498 16.22 22.99 19.67
N LEU A 499 15.97 22.12 18.69
CA LEU A 499 15.74 20.70 18.90
C LEU A 499 17.02 19.85 18.77
N TRP A 500 18.13 20.42 18.29
CA TRP A 500 19.39 19.68 18.10
C TRP A 500 19.95 19.12 19.39
N ASN A 501 19.81 19.90 20.47
CA ASN A 501 20.11 19.53 21.84
C ASN A 501 19.35 20.49 22.77
N PRO A 502 18.22 20.08 23.34
CA PRO A 502 17.41 20.95 24.19
C PRO A 502 18.15 21.51 25.41
N ASP A 503 19.18 20.82 25.90
CA ASP A 503 19.96 21.23 27.06
C ASP A 503 20.97 22.35 26.72
N ALA A 504 21.51 22.35 25.51
CA ALA A 504 22.53 23.29 25.05
C ALA A 504 22.50 23.48 23.52
N PRO A 505 21.43 24.08 22.97
CA PRO A 505 21.21 24.13 21.53
C PRO A 505 22.24 25.01 20.82
N MET A 506 22.65 26.13 21.45
CA MET A 506 23.63 27.04 20.87
C MET A 506 25.05 26.48 20.90
N GLU A 507 25.46 25.80 21.98
CA GLU A 507 26.78 25.14 22.02
C GLU A 507 26.87 24.07 20.93
N THR A 508 25.81 23.26 20.81
CA THR A 508 25.68 22.24 19.76
C THR A 508 25.73 22.86 18.36
N PHE A 509 25.07 24.00 18.15
CA PHE A 509 25.12 24.73 16.87
C PHE A 509 26.53 25.18 16.50
N TRP A 510 27.32 25.66 17.45
CA TRP A 510 28.68 26.13 17.18
C TRP A 510 29.69 25.00 16.99
N ASP A 511 29.44 23.84 17.60
CA ASP A 511 30.30 22.65 17.51
C ASP A 511 30.07 21.84 16.23
N ILE A 512 28.83 21.78 15.73
CA ILE A 512 28.49 21.14 14.46
C ILE A 512 28.76 22.13 13.32
N ARG A 513 29.92 21.98 12.64
CA ARG A 513 30.36 22.82 11.51
C ARG A 513 30.15 22.19 10.14
#